data_AF-A0A7S0AZS5-F1
#
_entry.id   AF-A0A7S0AZS5-F1
#
_cell.length_a   1.000
_cell.length_b   1.000
_cell.length_c   1.000
_cell.angle_alpha   90.00
_cell.angle_beta   90.00
_cell.angle_gamma   90.00
#
_symmetry.space_group_name_H-M   'P 1'
#
loop_
_entity.id
_entity.type
_entity.pdbx_description
1 polymer ?
#
loop_
_entity_poly.entity_id
_entity_poly.type
_entity_poly.pdbx_seq_one_letter_code
_entity_poly.pdbx_strand_id
1 'polypeptide(L)'
;GPLRGTRKDRAQLRLGRAQVRITINDTTGGKMPEKAEAAIQDFDEVVRIMEEDLRSVRYTFDYPDVFVRRGLAKEEVAYGRRDAGQWAAAVQDYSRAIELWRSPPPGEGAGLGVNPMVLNFRGNALGQLGRFEDALADYREAAGIFAADRQPRQAALSRANEALALFGAGRADEAVSTMEAVIRRDPGVTDAHVALAASYWANGDAPRAEGEWRFACENIDTGCAQYKDLEWVREIRRWPKQLAADLQA
;
A
#
# COMPACT_ATOMS: atom_id res chain seq x y z
N GLY A 1 34.91 15.29 -25.86
CA GLY A 1 33.78 14.43 -26.25
C GLY A 1 33.12 13.93 -24.98
N PRO A 2 31.79 14.00 -24.82
CA PRO A 2 31.19 13.72 -23.53
C PRO A 2 31.33 12.23 -23.21
N LEU A 3 31.81 11.97 -21.99
CA LEU A 3 32.00 10.67 -21.37
C LEU A 3 30.76 9.79 -21.60
N ARG A 4 30.84 8.81 -22.50
CA ARG A 4 29.83 7.75 -22.60
C ARG A 4 30.02 6.85 -21.39
N GLY A 5 29.39 7.21 -20.27
CA GLY A 5 29.31 6.36 -19.07
C GLY A 5 28.80 4.95 -19.44
N THR A 6 29.24 3.95 -18.69
CA THR A 6 28.84 2.55 -18.87
C THR A 6 27.31 2.41 -18.75
N ARG A 7 26.71 1.30 -19.22
CA ARG A 7 25.27 1.04 -19.04
C ARG A 7 24.87 1.16 -17.57
N LYS A 8 25.72 0.64 -16.69
CA LYS A 8 25.61 0.74 -15.23
C LYS A 8 25.58 2.19 -14.73
N ASP A 9 26.49 3.04 -15.19
CA ASP A 9 26.52 4.46 -14.79
C ASP A 9 25.24 5.19 -15.20
N ARG A 10 24.70 4.86 -16.39
CA ARG A 10 23.42 5.42 -16.85
C ARG A 10 22.24 4.94 -15.99
N ALA A 11 22.21 3.66 -15.60
CA ALA A 11 21.20 3.13 -14.71
C ALA A 11 21.27 3.79 -13.31
N GLN A 12 22.46 3.96 -12.74
CA GLN A 12 22.65 4.64 -11.45
C GLN A 12 22.15 6.08 -11.48
N LEU A 13 22.50 6.83 -12.53
CA LEU A 13 22.09 8.22 -12.68
C LEU A 13 20.56 8.35 -12.84
N ARG A 14 19.94 7.44 -13.60
CA ARG A 14 18.47 7.41 -13.72
C ARG A 14 17.77 6.97 -12.44
N LEU A 15 18.32 5.99 -11.72
CA LEU A 15 17.78 5.58 -10.42
C LEU A 15 17.81 6.74 -9.42
N GLY A 16 18.93 7.46 -9.33
CA GLY A 16 19.03 8.65 -8.49
C GLY A 16 18.02 9.73 -8.90
N ARG A 17 17.83 9.94 -10.21
CA ARG A 17 16.85 10.91 -10.73
C ARG A 17 15.41 10.51 -10.42
N ALA A 18 15.06 9.25 -10.60
CA ALA A 18 13.74 8.72 -10.24
C ALA A 18 13.48 8.88 -8.73
N GLN A 19 14.49 8.59 -7.91
CA GLN A 19 14.39 8.66 -6.45
C GLN A 19 14.18 10.08 -5.91
N VAL A 20 14.69 11.09 -6.62
CA VAL A 20 14.46 12.50 -6.29
C VAL A 20 13.07 12.96 -6.74
N ARG A 21 12.49 12.35 -7.78
CA ARG A 21 11.18 12.72 -8.32
C ARG A 21 10.02 12.19 -7.49
N ILE A 22 10.18 10.99 -6.92
CA ILE A 22 9.24 10.38 -5.99
C ILE A 22 10.01 9.82 -4.79
N THR A 23 9.67 10.31 -3.61
CA THR A 23 10.04 9.64 -2.37
C THR A 23 8.91 8.72 -1.93
N ILE A 24 9.23 7.63 -1.21
CA ILE A 24 8.24 6.63 -0.74
C ILE A 24 7.13 7.29 0.12
N ASN A 25 7.41 8.46 0.70
CA ASN A 25 6.47 9.20 1.54
C ASN A 25 5.51 10.11 0.75
N ASP A 26 5.61 10.14 -0.58
CA ASP A 26 4.80 10.99 -1.47
C ASP A 26 3.53 10.29 -2.00
N THR A 27 2.89 9.41 -1.23
CA THR A 27 1.47 9.07 -1.50
C THR A 27 0.63 10.30 -1.21
N THR A 28 0.63 11.25 -2.14
CA THR A 28 -0.09 12.51 -2.02
C THR A 28 -1.54 12.41 -2.48
N GLY A 29 -1.92 11.23 -3.00
CA GLY A 29 -3.24 11.00 -3.53
C GLY A 29 -3.43 11.50 -4.95
N GLY A 30 -2.38 11.44 -5.77
CA GLY A 30 -2.44 11.95 -7.13
C GLY A 30 -2.28 13.46 -7.26
N LYS A 31 -1.64 14.13 -6.31
CA LYS A 31 -1.35 15.57 -6.42
C LYS A 31 -0.13 15.86 -7.29
N MET A 32 0.67 14.84 -7.62
CA MET A 32 1.89 14.97 -8.42
C MET A 32 1.99 13.97 -9.59
N PRO A 33 0.94 13.80 -10.43
CA PRO A 33 0.94 12.78 -11.48
C PRO A 33 2.02 13.02 -12.54
N GLU A 34 2.36 14.26 -12.87
CA GLU A 34 3.41 14.58 -13.86
C GLU A 34 4.81 14.16 -13.39
N LYS A 35 5.12 14.37 -12.11
CA LYS A 35 6.37 13.89 -11.52
C LYS A 35 6.41 12.37 -11.50
N ALA A 36 5.27 11.73 -11.25
CA ALA A 36 5.13 10.29 -11.24
C ALA A 36 5.31 9.66 -12.63
N GLU A 37 4.70 10.22 -13.66
CA GLU A 37 4.90 9.85 -15.05
C GLU A 37 6.39 9.93 -15.43
N ALA A 38 7.07 11.02 -15.05
CA ALA A 38 8.50 11.18 -15.28
C ALA A 38 9.38 10.20 -14.48
N ALA A 39 8.97 9.80 -13.27
CA ALA A 39 9.66 8.78 -12.48
C ALA A 39 9.48 7.39 -13.09
N ILE A 40 8.28 7.05 -13.57
CA ILE A 40 8.00 5.78 -14.27
C ILE A 40 8.91 5.63 -15.49
N GLN A 41 9.06 6.66 -16.32
CA GLN A 41 9.95 6.64 -17.49
C GLN A 41 11.43 6.37 -17.12
N ASP A 42 11.88 6.87 -15.96
CA ASP A 42 13.22 6.60 -15.48
C ASP A 42 13.36 5.16 -14.99
N PHE A 43 12.38 4.69 -14.21
CA PHE A 43 12.36 3.32 -13.72
C PHE A 43 12.24 2.30 -14.86
N ASP A 44 11.47 2.59 -15.91
CA ASP A 44 11.35 1.73 -17.09
C ASP A 44 12.69 1.51 -17.78
N GLU A 45 13.49 2.57 -17.93
CA GLU A 45 14.84 2.43 -18.48
C GLU A 45 15.77 1.66 -17.54
N VAL A 46 15.66 1.89 -16.22
CA VAL A 46 16.44 1.15 -15.22
C VAL A 46 16.10 -0.34 -15.28
N VAL A 47 14.82 -0.70 -15.29
CA VAL A 47 14.34 -2.08 -15.43
C VAL A 47 14.79 -2.69 -16.75
N ARG A 48 14.70 -1.96 -17.87
CA ARG A 48 15.17 -2.43 -19.18
C ARG A 48 16.67 -2.77 -19.16
N ILE A 49 17.49 -1.88 -18.60
CA ILE A 49 18.94 -2.12 -18.47
C ILE A 49 19.19 -3.31 -17.54
N MET A 50 18.46 -3.42 -16.43
CA MET A 50 18.55 -4.53 -15.49
C MET A 50 18.19 -5.88 -16.13
N GLU A 51 17.13 -5.94 -16.93
CA GLU A 51 16.69 -7.16 -17.63
C GLU A 51 17.61 -7.56 -18.79
N GLU A 52 18.22 -6.59 -19.47
CA GLU A 52 19.26 -6.83 -20.46
C GLU A 52 20.57 -7.33 -19.82
N ASP A 53 20.96 -6.75 -18.67
CA ASP A 53 22.19 -7.06 -17.94
C ASP A 53 22.04 -8.28 -17.02
N LEU A 54 20.82 -8.80 -16.77
CA LEU A 54 20.54 -10.07 -16.09
C LEU A 54 21.20 -11.28 -16.79
N ARG A 55 21.66 -11.11 -18.04
CA ARG A 55 22.50 -12.10 -18.75
C ARG A 55 23.99 -12.05 -18.35
N SER A 56 24.43 -11.07 -17.56
CA SER A 56 25.81 -10.88 -17.12
C SER A 56 25.88 -10.46 -15.64
N VAL A 57 25.80 -11.45 -14.75
CA VAL A 57 25.68 -11.33 -13.29
C VAL A 57 26.75 -10.45 -12.62
N ARG A 58 26.31 -9.33 -12.03
CA ARG A 58 26.67 -8.88 -10.67
C ARG A 58 25.76 -7.73 -10.21
N TYR A 59 24.84 -8.04 -9.31
CA TYR A 59 23.83 -7.13 -8.76
C TYR A 59 24.50 -6.05 -7.90
N THR A 60 24.27 -4.78 -8.25
CA THR A 60 24.71 -3.64 -7.43
C THR A 60 23.56 -2.73 -7.01
N PHE A 61 22.32 -3.17 -7.25
CA PHE A 61 21.11 -2.45 -6.93
C PHE A 61 20.21 -3.37 -6.14
N ASP A 62 19.46 -2.83 -5.18
CA ASP A 62 18.37 -3.53 -4.52
C ASP A 62 17.26 -3.76 -5.57
N TYR A 63 17.39 -4.88 -6.28
CA TYR A 63 16.70 -5.16 -7.54
C TYR A 63 15.16 -5.20 -7.36
N PRO A 64 14.61 -5.81 -6.29
CA PRO A 64 13.17 -5.74 -6.00
C PRO A 64 12.64 -4.32 -5.75
N ASP A 65 13.42 -3.47 -5.08
CA ASP A 65 13.03 -2.12 -4.67
C ASP A 65 12.72 -1.19 -5.85
N VAL A 66 13.38 -1.39 -6.99
CA VAL A 66 13.09 -0.65 -8.23
C VAL A 66 11.65 -0.86 -8.67
N PHE A 67 11.16 -2.09 -8.61
CA PHE A 67 9.78 -2.41 -8.95
C PHE A 67 8.82 -1.80 -7.92
N VAL A 68 9.14 -1.88 -6.63
CA VAL A 68 8.31 -1.27 -5.57
C VAL A 68 8.10 0.23 -5.82
N ARG A 69 9.18 0.95 -6.11
CA ARG A 69 9.15 2.40 -6.33
C ARG A 69 8.42 2.77 -7.63
N ARG A 70 8.58 1.98 -8.69
CA ARG A 70 7.81 2.16 -9.93
C ARG A 70 6.31 1.87 -9.70
N GLY A 71 5.98 0.86 -8.89
CA GLY A 71 4.61 0.57 -8.47
C GLY A 71 3.97 1.75 -7.74
N LEU A 72 4.67 2.33 -6.76
CA LEU A 72 4.18 3.52 -6.03
C LEU A 72 3.96 4.72 -6.96
N ALA A 73 4.86 4.94 -7.93
CA ALA A 73 4.67 5.97 -8.93
C ALA A 73 3.43 5.74 -9.80
N LYS A 74 3.15 4.48 -10.17
CA LYS A 74 1.94 4.13 -10.91
C LYS A 74 0.67 4.36 -10.09
N GLU A 75 0.68 4.09 -8.77
CA GLU A 75 -0.45 4.46 -7.91
C GLU A 75 -0.73 5.97 -7.95
N GLU A 76 0.30 6.80 -7.87
CA GLU A 76 0.17 8.27 -7.94
C GLU A 76 -0.43 8.73 -9.28
N VAL A 77 -0.06 8.10 -10.39
CA VAL A 77 -0.71 8.35 -11.70
C VAL A 77 -2.15 7.84 -11.73
N ALA A 78 -2.40 6.65 -11.18
CA ALA A 78 -3.74 6.06 -11.08
C ALA A 78 -4.71 7.04 -10.42
N TYR A 79 -4.26 7.74 -9.37
CA TYR A 79 -5.00 8.81 -8.72
C TYR A 79 -5.13 10.07 -9.57
N GLY A 80 -3.99 10.72 -9.87
CA GLY A 80 -4.01 12.07 -10.42
C GLY A 80 -4.60 12.14 -11.83
N ARG A 81 -4.65 11.00 -12.53
CA ARG A 81 -5.24 10.86 -13.86
C ARG A 81 -6.52 10.03 -13.88
N ARG A 82 -6.94 9.46 -12.74
CA ARG A 82 -8.05 8.49 -12.66
C ARG A 82 -7.89 7.32 -13.65
N ASP A 83 -6.64 6.88 -13.84
CA ASP A 83 -6.29 5.80 -14.76
C ASP A 83 -6.29 4.46 -14.03
N ALA A 84 -7.42 3.74 -14.12
CA ALA A 84 -7.57 2.43 -13.50
C ALA A 84 -6.56 1.38 -14.01
N GLY A 85 -6.00 1.58 -15.21
CA GLY A 85 -4.99 0.69 -15.78
C GLY A 85 -3.69 0.69 -14.97
N GLN A 86 -3.36 1.82 -14.32
CA GLN A 86 -2.15 1.93 -13.50
C GLN A 86 -2.22 1.10 -12.22
N TRP A 87 -3.42 0.82 -11.69
CA TRP A 87 -3.58 -0.11 -10.56
C TRP A 87 -3.10 -1.51 -10.91
N ALA A 88 -3.49 -2.01 -12.08
CA ALA A 88 -3.04 -3.31 -12.58
C ALA A 88 -1.53 -3.31 -12.83
N ALA A 89 -1.00 -2.21 -13.39
CA ALA A 89 0.44 -2.07 -13.63
C ALA A 89 1.27 -1.97 -12.33
N ALA A 90 0.72 -1.39 -11.25
CA ALA A 90 1.33 -1.36 -9.93
C ALA A 90 1.34 -2.75 -9.28
N VAL A 91 0.21 -3.48 -9.36
CA VAL A 91 0.13 -4.88 -8.89
C VAL A 91 1.17 -5.77 -9.55
N GLN A 92 1.42 -5.59 -10.86
CA GLN A 92 2.46 -6.33 -11.57
C GLN A 92 3.85 -6.05 -11.01
N ASP A 93 4.18 -4.79 -10.75
CA ASP A 93 5.47 -4.38 -10.17
C ASP A 93 5.67 -4.95 -8.75
N TYR A 94 4.67 -4.83 -7.87
CA TYR A 94 4.76 -5.41 -6.54
C TYR A 94 4.88 -6.93 -6.57
N SER A 95 4.14 -7.59 -7.47
CA SER A 95 4.24 -9.04 -7.65
C SER A 95 5.62 -9.46 -8.10
N ARG A 96 6.25 -8.69 -8.99
CA ARG A 96 7.61 -8.92 -9.44
C ARG A 96 8.60 -8.78 -8.28
N ALA A 97 8.50 -7.71 -7.49
CA ALA A 97 9.35 -7.53 -6.30
C ALA A 97 9.24 -8.70 -5.32
N ILE A 98 8.00 -9.14 -5.01
CA ILE A 98 7.72 -10.27 -4.11
C ILE A 98 8.31 -11.57 -4.65
N GLU A 99 8.15 -11.85 -5.94
CA GLU A 99 8.74 -13.03 -6.61
C GLU A 99 10.26 -13.07 -6.43
N LEU A 100 10.92 -11.93 -6.65
CA LEU A 100 12.38 -11.81 -6.55
C LEU A 100 12.90 -11.99 -5.12
N TRP A 101 12.16 -11.53 -4.11
CA TRP A 101 12.51 -11.79 -2.71
C TRP A 101 12.32 -13.26 -2.32
N ARG A 102 11.25 -13.90 -2.80
CA ARG A 102 10.96 -15.33 -2.52
C ARG A 102 11.90 -16.26 -3.27
N SER A 103 12.32 -15.88 -4.47
CA SER A 103 13.13 -16.68 -5.38
C SER A 103 14.21 -15.79 -6.00
N PRO A 104 15.25 -15.45 -5.22
CA PRO A 104 16.32 -14.62 -5.72
C PRO A 104 17.10 -15.34 -6.82
N PRO A 105 17.77 -14.60 -7.71
CA PRO A 105 18.57 -15.19 -8.77
C PRO A 105 19.67 -16.12 -8.25
N PRO A 106 20.11 -17.12 -9.05
CA PRO A 106 21.18 -18.04 -8.66
C PRO A 106 22.45 -17.30 -8.25
N GLY A 107 23.00 -17.67 -7.09
CA GLY A 107 24.26 -17.11 -6.56
C GLY A 107 24.09 -16.10 -5.40
N GLU A 108 22.86 -15.70 -5.06
CA GLU A 108 22.60 -14.74 -3.96
C GLU A 108 22.15 -15.37 -2.62
N GLY A 109 22.19 -16.70 -2.50
CA GLY A 109 21.83 -17.41 -1.27
C GLY A 109 20.33 -17.73 -1.15
N ALA A 110 19.85 -18.00 0.08
CA ALA A 110 18.43 -18.25 0.33
C ALA A 110 17.60 -16.96 0.17
N GLY A 111 16.29 -17.10 -0.10
CA GLY A 111 15.37 -15.96 -0.28
C GLY A 111 15.50 -14.91 0.83
N LEU A 112 15.45 -13.62 0.44
CA LEU A 112 15.71 -12.48 1.32
C LEU A 112 14.59 -12.24 2.36
N GLY A 113 13.52 -13.05 2.32
CA GLY A 113 12.27 -12.78 3.01
C GLY A 113 11.47 -11.69 2.27
N VAL A 114 10.15 -11.83 2.22
CA VAL A 114 9.30 -10.80 1.59
C VAL A 114 9.23 -9.60 2.52
N ASN A 115 9.44 -8.39 1.99
CA ASN A 115 9.14 -7.17 2.73
C ASN A 115 7.61 -7.05 2.92
N PRO A 116 7.08 -7.17 4.15
CA PRO A 116 5.64 -7.20 4.39
C PRO A 116 4.93 -5.87 4.07
N MET A 117 5.66 -4.76 3.98
CA MET A 117 5.08 -3.50 3.50
C MET A 117 4.61 -3.59 2.05
N VAL A 118 5.29 -4.37 1.22
CA VAL A 118 4.95 -4.49 -0.21
C VAL A 118 3.74 -5.38 -0.43
N LEU A 119 3.53 -6.37 0.44
CA LEU A 119 2.26 -7.10 0.50
C LEU A 119 1.10 -6.13 0.80
N ASN A 120 1.26 -5.21 1.76
CA ASN A 120 0.24 -4.18 2.01
C ASN A 120 0.00 -3.26 0.80
N PHE A 121 1.05 -2.82 0.09
CA PHE A 121 0.89 -2.01 -1.11
C PHE A 121 0.16 -2.75 -2.22
N ARG A 122 0.53 -4.02 -2.48
CA ARG A 122 -0.17 -4.84 -3.45
C ARG A 122 -1.62 -5.09 -3.05
N GLY A 123 -1.89 -5.36 -1.77
CA GLY A 123 -3.23 -5.49 -1.22
C GLY A 123 -4.08 -4.23 -1.45
N ASN A 124 -3.51 -3.04 -1.22
CA ASN A 124 -4.22 -1.78 -1.47
C ASN A 124 -4.58 -1.64 -2.96
N ALA A 125 -3.62 -1.87 -3.86
CA ALA A 125 -3.85 -1.78 -5.30
C ALA A 125 -4.84 -2.85 -5.82
N LEU A 126 -4.82 -4.06 -5.25
CA LEU A 126 -5.79 -5.12 -5.52
C LEU A 126 -7.21 -4.72 -5.07
N GLY A 127 -7.33 -4.08 -3.91
CA GLY A 127 -8.60 -3.53 -3.41
C GLY A 127 -9.20 -2.50 -4.37
N GLN A 128 -8.38 -1.61 -4.95
CA GLN A 128 -8.82 -0.65 -5.98
C GLN A 128 -9.34 -1.33 -7.25
N LEU A 129 -8.86 -2.54 -7.56
CA LEU A 129 -9.34 -3.37 -8.66
C LEU A 129 -10.55 -4.25 -8.28
N GLY A 130 -11.05 -4.18 -7.04
CA GLY A 130 -12.10 -5.04 -6.53
C GLY A 130 -11.68 -6.50 -6.29
N ARG A 131 -10.37 -6.80 -6.34
CA ARG A 131 -9.81 -8.14 -6.13
C ARG A 131 -9.58 -8.39 -4.64
N PHE A 132 -10.67 -8.34 -3.87
CA PHE A 132 -10.60 -8.34 -2.41
C PHE A 132 -10.01 -9.62 -1.81
N GLU A 133 -10.33 -10.81 -2.34
CA GLU A 133 -9.78 -12.07 -1.80
C GLU A 133 -8.25 -12.16 -1.96
N ASP A 134 -7.71 -11.67 -3.08
CA ASP A 134 -6.26 -11.58 -3.28
C ASP A 134 -5.63 -10.57 -2.29
N ALA A 135 -6.30 -9.43 -2.06
CA ALA A 135 -5.85 -8.44 -1.10
C ALA A 135 -5.85 -9.00 0.35
N LEU A 136 -6.86 -9.79 0.72
CA LEU A 136 -6.94 -10.44 2.02
C LEU A 136 -5.77 -11.40 2.25
N ALA A 137 -5.36 -12.16 1.22
CA ALA A 137 -4.20 -13.04 1.31
C ALA A 137 -2.92 -12.25 1.63
N ASP A 138 -2.71 -11.13 0.94
CA ASP A 138 -1.55 -10.25 1.14
C ASP A 138 -1.53 -9.63 2.55
N TYR A 139 -2.66 -9.07 3.01
CA TYR A 139 -2.73 -8.47 4.35
C TYR A 139 -2.52 -9.48 5.47
N ARG A 140 -3.05 -10.70 5.33
CA ARG A 140 -2.86 -11.78 6.31
C ARG A 140 -1.40 -12.22 6.37
N GLU A 141 -0.77 -12.39 5.22
CA GLU A 141 0.66 -12.72 5.15
C GLU A 141 1.51 -11.60 5.76
N ALA A 142 1.25 -10.34 5.41
CA ALA A 142 1.94 -9.18 5.97
C ALA A 142 1.81 -9.12 7.50
N ALA A 143 0.58 -9.26 8.02
CA ALA A 143 0.31 -9.28 9.45
C ALA A 143 1.05 -10.43 10.17
N GLY A 144 1.12 -11.61 9.53
CA GLY A 144 1.85 -12.76 10.06
C GLY A 144 3.37 -12.51 10.15
N ILE A 145 3.97 -11.95 9.10
CA ILE A 145 5.39 -11.59 9.08
C ILE A 145 5.68 -10.53 10.15
N PHE A 146 4.92 -9.43 10.20
CA PHE A 146 5.10 -8.39 11.22
C PHE A 146 4.95 -8.93 12.64
N ALA A 147 4.01 -9.84 12.88
CA ALA A 147 3.84 -10.46 14.19
C ALA A 147 5.06 -11.33 14.56
N ALA A 148 5.57 -12.13 13.62
CA ALA A 148 6.78 -12.95 13.81
C ALA A 148 8.01 -12.08 14.10
N ASP A 149 8.11 -10.92 13.44
CA ASP A 149 9.20 -9.95 13.60
C ASP A 149 9.04 -9.04 14.83
N ARG A 150 8.06 -9.31 15.70
CA ARG A 150 7.75 -8.53 16.92
C ARG A 150 7.44 -7.06 16.63
N GLN A 151 6.72 -6.82 15.53
CA GLN A 151 6.20 -5.51 15.11
C GLN A 151 4.66 -5.47 15.27
N PRO A 152 4.13 -5.48 16.50
CA PRO A 152 2.71 -5.65 16.76
C PRO A 152 1.85 -4.51 16.20
N ARG A 153 2.37 -3.29 16.16
CA ARG A 153 1.67 -2.12 15.59
C ARG A 153 1.50 -2.27 14.08
N GLN A 154 2.54 -2.68 13.37
CA GLN A 154 2.51 -2.93 11.93
C GLN A 154 1.60 -4.12 11.58
N ALA A 155 1.60 -5.16 12.43
CA ALA A 155 0.65 -6.26 12.30
C ALA A 155 -0.80 -5.78 12.46
N ALA A 156 -1.09 -4.93 13.45
CA ALA A 156 -2.41 -4.35 13.66
C ALA A 156 -2.86 -3.46 12.48
N LEU A 157 -1.96 -2.64 11.92
CA LEU A 157 -2.24 -1.85 10.71
C LEU A 157 -2.57 -2.72 9.50
N SER A 158 -1.85 -3.84 9.32
CA SER A 158 -2.12 -4.79 8.24
C SER A 158 -3.47 -5.48 8.42
N ARG A 159 -3.83 -5.83 9.67
CA ARG A 159 -5.17 -6.36 10.03
C ARG A 159 -6.29 -5.34 9.85
N ALA A 160 -6.03 -4.05 10.07
CA ALA A 160 -7.02 -3.00 9.78
C ALA A 160 -7.30 -2.91 8.27
N ASN A 161 -6.26 -3.00 7.43
CA ASN A 161 -6.45 -3.05 5.98
C ASN A 161 -7.14 -4.36 5.52
N GLU A 162 -6.87 -5.50 6.18
CA GLU A 162 -7.64 -6.73 5.99
C GLU A 162 -9.14 -6.50 6.22
N ALA A 163 -9.51 -5.85 7.33
CA ALA A 163 -10.90 -5.53 7.63
C ALA A 163 -11.54 -4.58 6.59
N LEU A 164 -10.81 -3.57 6.11
CA LEU A 164 -11.29 -2.71 5.01
C LEU A 164 -11.55 -3.52 3.73
N ALA A 165 -10.70 -4.50 3.40
CA ALA A 165 -10.94 -5.39 2.27
C ALA A 165 -12.13 -6.34 2.52
N LEU A 166 -12.35 -6.80 3.75
CA LEU A 166 -13.54 -7.60 4.11
C LEU A 166 -14.84 -6.80 3.90
N PHE A 167 -14.88 -5.53 4.29
CA PHE A 167 -16.01 -4.64 3.96
C PHE A 167 -16.22 -4.53 2.45
N GLY A 168 -15.14 -4.35 1.68
CA GLY A 168 -15.19 -4.33 0.21
C GLY A 168 -15.73 -5.62 -0.41
N ALA A 169 -15.41 -6.76 0.20
CA ALA A 169 -15.90 -8.08 -0.18
C ALA A 169 -17.35 -8.37 0.29
N GLY A 170 -18.01 -7.43 0.98
CA GLY A 170 -19.35 -7.62 1.52
C GLY A 170 -19.42 -8.49 2.78
N ARG A 171 -18.29 -8.73 3.45
CA ARG A 171 -18.16 -9.56 4.66
C ARG A 171 -18.10 -8.69 5.92
N ALA A 172 -19.13 -7.86 6.10
CA ALA A 172 -19.16 -6.80 7.12
C ALA A 172 -19.01 -7.32 8.56
N ASP A 173 -19.66 -8.43 8.91
CA ASP A 173 -19.57 -9.00 10.27
C ASP A 173 -18.14 -9.44 10.63
N GLU A 174 -17.45 -10.08 9.67
CA GLU A 174 -16.04 -10.46 9.84
C GLU A 174 -15.13 -9.23 9.92
N ALA A 175 -15.42 -8.19 9.14
CA ALA A 175 -14.69 -6.94 9.15
C ALA A 175 -14.80 -6.23 10.51
N VAL A 176 -16.01 -6.13 11.07
CA VAL A 176 -16.26 -5.57 12.40
C VAL A 176 -15.50 -6.37 13.46
N SER A 177 -15.62 -7.70 13.47
CA SER A 177 -14.89 -8.54 14.43
C SER A 177 -13.37 -8.37 14.32
N THR A 178 -12.86 -8.19 13.11
CA THR A 178 -11.44 -7.93 12.85
C THR A 178 -11.03 -6.55 13.38
N MET A 179 -11.80 -5.49 13.14
CA MET A 179 -11.52 -4.15 13.68
C MET A 179 -11.56 -4.11 15.21
N GLU A 180 -12.53 -4.80 15.83
CA GLU A 180 -12.57 -4.94 17.29
C GLU A 180 -11.31 -5.64 17.82
N ALA A 181 -10.81 -6.67 17.12
CA ALA A 181 -9.57 -7.33 17.47
C ALA A 181 -8.35 -6.42 17.31
N VAL A 182 -8.35 -5.56 16.29
CA VAL A 182 -7.31 -4.54 16.08
C VAL A 182 -7.27 -3.57 17.26
N ILE A 183 -8.39 -2.96 17.65
CA ILE A 183 -8.39 -1.97 18.76
C ILE A 183 -8.09 -2.61 20.12
N ARG A 184 -8.43 -3.89 20.33
CA ARG A 184 -8.01 -4.63 21.54
C ARG A 184 -6.48 -4.81 21.61
N ARG A 185 -5.81 -4.92 20.46
CA ARG A 185 -4.36 -5.14 20.39
C ARG A 185 -3.58 -3.82 20.34
N ASP A 186 -4.07 -2.86 19.59
CA ASP A 186 -3.51 -1.52 19.43
C ASP A 186 -4.67 -0.50 19.35
N PRO A 187 -5.03 0.13 20.48
CA PRO A 187 -6.08 1.15 20.51
C PRO A 187 -5.72 2.42 19.72
N GLY A 188 -4.47 2.59 19.29
CA GLY A 188 -4.02 3.76 18.54
C GLY A 188 -4.38 3.74 17.05
N VAL A 189 -5.09 2.72 16.57
CA VAL A 189 -5.46 2.58 15.15
C VAL A 189 -6.77 3.32 14.87
N THR A 190 -6.68 4.59 14.47
CA THR A 190 -7.85 5.44 14.17
C THR A 190 -8.81 4.82 13.16
N ASP A 191 -8.31 4.22 12.07
CA ASP A 191 -9.16 3.61 11.05
C ASP A 191 -10.11 2.57 11.64
N ALA A 192 -9.65 1.80 12.63
CA ALA A 192 -10.45 0.74 13.21
C ALA A 192 -11.61 1.31 14.04
N HIS A 193 -11.33 2.31 14.89
CA HIS A 193 -12.38 3.02 15.63
C HIS A 193 -13.38 3.71 14.70
N VAL A 194 -12.92 4.41 13.67
CA VAL A 194 -13.81 5.12 12.75
C VAL A 194 -14.63 4.14 11.89
N ALA A 195 -14.07 2.99 11.50
CA ALA A 195 -14.79 1.99 10.72
C ALA A 195 -15.86 1.27 11.57
N LEU A 196 -15.56 1.03 12.85
CA LEU A 196 -16.54 0.54 13.81
C LEU A 196 -17.66 1.55 14.02
N ALA A 197 -17.33 2.84 14.16
CA ALA A 197 -18.33 3.90 14.25
C ALA A 197 -19.28 3.90 13.04
N ALA A 198 -18.74 3.91 11.82
CA ALA A 198 -19.50 3.80 10.58
C ALA A 198 -20.42 2.57 10.58
N SER A 199 -19.88 1.41 10.93
CA SER A 199 -20.62 0.14 10.95
C SER A 199 -21.75 0.12 11.99
N TYR A 200 -21.51 0.72 13.16
CA TYR A 200 -22.50 0.81 14.22
C TYR A 200 -23.61 1.81 13.89
N TRP A 201 -23.32 2.95 13.25
CA TRP A 201 -24.34 3.86 12.73
C TRP A 201 -25.23 3.17 11.68
N ALA A 202 -24.63 2.50 10.69
CA ALA A 202 -25.38 1.74 9.69
C ALA A 202 -26.30 0.67 10.29
N ASN A 203 -25.91 0.07 11.42
CA ASN A 203 -26.70 -0.92 12.13
C ASN A 203 -27.67 -0.33 13.17
N GLY A 204 -27.76 0.99 13.30
CA GLY A 204 -28.65 1.69 14.23
C GLY A 204 -28.20 1.71 15.70
N ASP A 205 -26.96 1.33 15.99
CA ASP A 205 -26.37 1.37 17.32
C ASP A 205 -25.57 2.66 17.53
N ALA A 206 -26.29 3.78 17.56
CA ALA A 206 -25.71 5.10 17.78
C ALA A 206 -24.84 5.19 19.06
N PRO A 207 -25.22 4.59 20.22
CA PRO A 207 -24.39 4.66 21.42
C PRO A 207 -22.99 4.05 21.23
N ARG A 208 -22.88 2.87 20.61
CA ARG A 208 -21.55 2.29 20.33
C ARG A 208 -20.81 3.11 19.29
N ALA A 209 -21.49 3.56 18.23
CA ALA A 209 -20.87 4.36 17.19
C ALA A 209 -20.24 5.65 17.72
N GLU A 210 -20.99 6.40 18.54
CA GLU A 210 -20.52 7.63 19.18
C GLU A 210 -19.36 7.38 20.16
N GLY A 211 -19.37 6.22 20.83
CA GLY A 211 -18.26 5.81 21.70
C GLY A 211 -16.96 5.67 20.92
N GLU A 212 -16.98 4.91 19.82
CA GLU A 212 -15.80 4.69 18.98
C GLU A 212 -15.33 5.97 18.28
N TRP A 213 -16.26 6.76 17.75
CA TRP A 213 -15.95 8.04 17.11
C TRP A 213 -15.30 9.01 18.10
N ARG A 214 -15.86 9.13 19.31
CA ARG A 214 -15.30 9.99 20.38
C ARG A 214 -13.92 9.51 20.79
N PHE A 215 -13.72 8.21 20.94
CA PHE A 215 -12.40 7.65 21.26
C PHE A 215 -11.38 8.06 20.18
N ALA A 216 -11.73 7.90 18.90
CA ALA A 216 -10.87 8.32 17.78
C ALA A 216 -10.55 9.82 17.79
N CYS A 217 -11.50 10.68 18.16
CA CYS A 217 -11.31 12.13 18.20
C CYS A 217 -10.46 12.61 19.39
N GLU A 218 -10.65 12.00 20.57
CA GLU A 218 -10.15 12.54 21.84
C GLU A 218 -8.91 11.80 22.36
N ASN A 219 -8.72 10.53 21.99
CA ASN A 219 -7.73 9.64 22.62
C ASN A 219 -6.62 9.17 21.66
N ILE A 220 -6.69 9.53 20.39
CA ILE A 220 -5.68 9.15 19.39
C ILE A 220 -5.11 10.41 18.73
N ASP A 221 -3.78 10.54 18.69
CA ASP A 221 -3.07 11.73 18.18
C ASP A 221 -3.44 12.11 16.73
N THR A 222 -3.68 11.13 15.86
CA THR A 222 -4.12 11.35 14.48
C THR A 222 -5.53 11.94 14.40
N GLY A 223 -6.36 11.70 15.43
CA GLY A 223 -7.70 12.25 15.56
C GLY A 223 -8.69 11.77 14.49
N CYS A 224 -9.94 12.20 14.62
CA CYS A 224 -11.02 11.90 13.67
C CYS A 224 -11.23 12.99 12.61
N ALA A 225 -10.54 14.13 12.72
CA ALA A 225 -10.88 15.35 11.97
C ALA A 225 -10.89 15.15 10.45
N GLN A 226 -9.89 14.43 9.93
CA GLN A 226 -9.75 14.20 8.50
C GLN A 226 -10.80 13.21 7.94
N TYR A 227 -11.36 12.33 8.78
CA TYR A 227 -12.39 11.36 8.38
C TYR A 227 -13.76 12.02 8.11
N LYS A 228 -13.90 13.31 8.43
CA LYS A 228 -15.07 14.12 8.03
C LYS A 228 -15.04 14.49 6.55
N ASP A 229 -13.87 14.46 5.92
CA ASP A 229 -13.70 14.65 4.48
C ASP A 229 -13.87 13.29 3.78
N LEU A 230 -15.07 13.04 3.27
CA LEU A 230 -15.38 11.75 2.63
C LEU A 230 -14.74 11.58 1.26
N GLU A 231 -14.32 12.66 0.60
CA GLU A 231 -13.50 12.55 -0.60
C GLU A 231 -12.12 12.04 -0.20
N TRP A 232 -11.53 12.59 0.86
CA TRP A 232 -10.28 12.07 1.42
C TRP A 232 -10.40 10.61 1.87
N VAL A 233 -11.47 10.24 2.58
CA VAL A 233 -11.68 8.84 3.04
C VAL A 233 -11.74 7.87 1.85
N ARG A 234 -12.44 8.24 0.77
CA ARG A 234 -12.62 7.39 -0.41
C ARG A 234 -11.39 7.35 -1.30
N GLU A 235 -10.78 8.50 -1.57
CA GLU A 235 -9.71 8.63 -2.56
C GLU A 235 -8.32 8.39 -1.95
N ILE A 236 -8.08 8.88 -0.73
CA ILE A 236 -6.77 8.78 -0.09
C ILE A 236 -6.69 7.58 0.82
N ARG A 237 -7.67 7.41 1.72
CA ARG A 237 -7.68 6.29 2.65
C ARG A 237 -8.21 4.99 2.03
N ARG A 238 -8.85 5.08 0.86
CA ARG A 238 -9.29 3.97 0.00
C ARG A 238 -10.35 3.08 0.66
N TRP A 239 -11.21 3.67 1.47
CA TRP A 239 -12.27 2.91 2.11
C TRP A 239 -13.30 2.42 1.08
N PRO A 240 -13.89 1.23 1.29
CA PRO A 240 -15.02 0.79 0.50
C PRO A 240 -16.14 1.83 0.46
N LYS A 241 -16.76 1.99 -0.71
CA LYS A 241 -17.75 3.07 -0.94
C LYS A 241 -18.89 3.06 0.07
N GLN A 242 -19.40 1.88 0.41
CA GLN A 242 -20.50 1.73 1.37
C GLN A 242 -20.06 2.15 2.78
N LEU A 243 -18.96 1.59 3.29
CA LEU A 243 -18.42 1.95 4.61
C LEU A 243 -18.17 3.46 4.75
N ALA A 244 -17.63 4.10 3.71
CA ALA A 244 -17.43 5.55 3.71
C ALA A 244 -18.75 6.35 3.66
N ALA A 245 -19.82 5.80 3.08
CA ALA A 245 -21.15 6.41 3.12
C ALA A 245 -21.82 6.25 4.50
N ASP A 246 -21.54 5.14 5.19
CA ASP A 246 -22.07 4.87 6.53
C ASP A 246 -21.54 5.83 7.61
N LEU A 247 -20.48 6.60 7.32
CA LEU A 247 -20.04 7.73 8.17
C LEU A 247 -21.01 8.93 8.17
N GLN A 248 -22.01 8.93 7.28
CA GLN A 248 -23.05 9.96 7.21
C GLN A 248 -24.39 9.51 7.80
N ALA A 249 -24.48 8.25 8.27
CA ALA A 249 -25.68 7.67 8.86
C ALA A 249 -25.91 8.17 10.29
#